data_AF-A0A7V8XN95-F1
#
_entry.id   AF-A0A7V8XN95-F1
#
_cell.length_a   1.000
_cell.length_b   1.000
_cell.length_c   1.000
_cell.angle_alpha   90.00
_cell.angle_beta   90.00
_cell.angle_gamma   90.00
#
_symmetry.space_group_name_H-M   'P 1'
#
loop_
_entity.id
_entity.type
_entity.pdbx_description
1 polymer ?
#
loop_
_entity_poly.entity_id
_entity_poly.type
_entity_poly.pdbx_seq_one_letter_code
_entity_poly.pdbx_strand_id
1 'polypeptide(L)'
;MALVDDLVRIAAAAAGRAAPGEQVAAVLPTEPHAGDRLYLCAFETATGERSWLALADGGEAVVERQAVRDAVSIAALCELAEEVAAGGDLDDLRSRLVALRLTENPDGIEDAEGAVLELQHVIGVPPALASPARLDAIGLATRRLELALGGALQGSPFADAMRGAGEAVEALTSDVERTYRASLS
;
A
#
# COMPACT_ATOMS: atom_id res chain seq x y z
N MET A 1 5.03 18.29 8.70
CA MET A 1 4.64 17.59 9.93
C MET A 1 4.93 16.11 9.73
N ALA A 2 5.22 15.32 10.77
CA ALA A 2 5.52 13.90 10.59
C ALA A 2 4.22 13.13 10.31
N LEU A 3 4.25 12.15 9.40
CA LEU A 3 3.07 11.34 9.03
C LEU A 3 2.36 10.72 10.26
N VAL A 4 3.12 10.34 11.28
CA VAL A 4 2.59 9.79 12.53
C VAL A 4 1.71 10.82 13.26
N ASP A 5 2.12 12.09 13.31
CA ASP A 5 1.33 13.15 13.95
C ASP A 5 0.02 13.39 13.18
N ASP A 6 0.08 13.32 11.85
CA ASP A 6 -1.10 13.40 10.99
C ASP A 6 -2.07 12.25 11.28
N LEU A 7 -1.58 11.02 11.36
CA LEU A 7 -2.41 9.85 11.63
C LEU A 7 -3.04 9.90 13.02
N VAL A 8 -2.35 10.39 14.04
CA VAL A 8 -2.95 10.58 15.38
C VAL A 8 -4.09 11.60 15.33
N ARG A 9 -3.88 12.74 14.66
CA ARG A 9 -4.91 13.78 14.48
C ARG A 9 -6.13 13.21 13.73
N ILE A 10 -5.89 12.54 12.62
CA ILE A 10 -6.94 12.00 11.76
C ILE A 10 -7.68 10.85 12.45
N ALA A 11 -6.99 9.97 13.17
CA ALA A 11 -7.63 8.92 13.95
C ALA A 11 -8.58 9.48 15.00
N ALA A 12 -8.19 10.57 15.68
CA ALA A 12 -9.08 11.27 16.62
C ALA A 12 -10.29 11.90 15.91
N ALA A 13 -10.08 12.54 14.76
CA ALA A 13 -11.15 13.12 13.96
C ALA A 13 -12.12 12.05 13.41
N ALA A 14 -11.61 10.88 13.02
CA ALA A 14 -12.39 9.73 12.61
C ALA A 14 -13.17 9.14 13.79
N ALA A 15 -12.54 8.97 14.95
CA ALA A 15 -13.21 8.44 16.15
C ALA A 15 -14.41 9.31 16.58
N GLY A 16 -14.33 10.63 16.43
CA GLY A 16 -15.47 11.54 16.66
C GLY A 16 -16.66 11.33 15.72
N ARG A 17 -16.52 10.50 14.68
CA ARG A 17 -17.54 10.15 13.68
C ARG A 17 -17.94 8.67 13.72
N ALA A 18 -17.38 7.88 14.64
CA ALA A 18 -17.80 6.51 14.85
C ALA A 18 -19.22 6.49 15.45
N ALA A 19 -20.08 5.58 14.97
CA ALA A 19 -21.38 5.36 15.60
C ALA A 19 -21.19 4.53 16.89
N PRO A 20 -22.21 4.49 17.78
CA PRO A 20 -22.14 3.66 18.97
C PRO A 20 -21.85 2.18 18.63
N GLY A 21 -20.82 1.60 19.24
CA GLY A 21 -20.41 0.22 19.01
C GLY A 21 -19.44 0.00 17.84
N GLU A 22 -19.03 1.08 17.18
CA GLU A 22 -17.98 1.07 16.16
C GLU A 22 -16.67 1.64 16.69
N GLN A 23 -15.57 1.21 16.09
CA GLN A 23 -14.24 1.75 16.32
C GLN A 23 -13.53 2.04 15.00
N VAL A 24 -12.57 2.95 15.03
CA VAL A 24 -11.67 3.16 13.88
C VAL A 24 -10.72 1.97 13.83
N ALA A 25 -10.85 1.15 12.79
CA ALA A 25 -10.03 -0.04 12.58
C ALA A 25 -8.70 0.28 11.87
N ALA A 26 -8.73 1.24 10.94
CA ALA A 26 -7.55 1.66 10.20
C ALA A 26 -7.68 3.11 9.71
N VAL A 27 -6.54 3.77 9.53
CA VAL A 27 -6.41 5.05 8.84
C VAL A 27 -5.29 4.89 7.80
N LEU A 28 -5.66 4.88 6.53
CA LEU A 28 -4.72 4.72 5.41
C LEU A 28 -4.43 6.10 4.81
N PRO A 29 -3.21 6.63 4.95
CA PRO A 29 -2.84 7.90 4.33
C PRO A 29 -2.58 7.70 2.84
N THR A 30 -3.18 8.55 2.02
CA THR A 30 -3.06 8.51 0.56
C THR A 30 -2.73 9.89 0.01
N GLU A 31 -2.01 9.91 -1.10
CA GLU A 31 -1.73 11.10 -1.89
C GLU A 31 -1.90 10.72 -3.38
N PRO A 32 -3.15 10.67 -3.89
CA PRO A 32 -3.44 10.19 -5.24
C PRO A 32 -2.88 11.13 -6.31
N HIS A 33 -2.87 12.43 -6.01
CA HIS A 33 -2.21 13.48 -6.76
C HIS A 33 -1.23 14.20 -5.85
N ALA A 34 -0.10 14.67 -6.39
CA ALA A 34 0.94 15.32 -5.60
C ALA A 34 0.39 16.51 -4.81
N GLY A 35 0.52 16.46 -3.48
CA GLY A 35 -0.01 17.46 -2.55
C GLY A 35 -1.46 17.24 -2.10
N ASP A 36 -2.23 16.37 -2.74
CA ASP A 36 -3.64 16.11 -2.42
C ASP A 36 -3.75 14.97 -1.41
N ARG A 37 -3.46 15.29 -0.14
CA ARG A 37 -3.46 14.29 0.94
C ARG A 37 -4.85 13.98 1.45
N LEU A 38 -5.21 12.70 1.40
CA LEU A 38 -6.46 12.14 1.91
C LEU A 38 -6.19 11.00 2.88
N TYR A 39 -7.16 10.69 3.72
CA TYR A 39 -7.03 9.61 4.70
C TYR A 39 -8.28 8.74 4.67
N LEU A 40 -8.13 7.49 4.22
CA LEU A 40 -9.22 6.52 4.22
C LEU A 40 -9.34 5.92 5.61
N CYS A 41 -10.43 6.24 6.30
CA CYS A 41 -10.72 5.74 7.64
C CYS A 41 -11.69 4.56 7.53
N ALA A 42 -11.23 3.39 7.96
CA ALA A 42 -12.07 2.21 8.11
C ALA A 42 -12.67 2.20 9.51
N PHE A 43 -13.96 1.93 9.58
CA PHE A 43 -14.69 1.74 10.83
C PHE A 43 -15.22 0.33 10.86
N GLU A 44 -15.16 -0.29 12.03
CA GLU A 44 -15.59 -1.67 12.20
C GLU A 44 -16.47 -1.81 13.45
N THR A 45 -17.58 -2.52 13.32
CA THR A 45 -18.42 -2.93 14.44
C THR A 45 -17.81 -4.14 15.14
N ALA A 46 -18.31 -4.47 16.34
CA ALA A 46 -17.93 -5.73 17.00
C ALA A 46 -18.30 -7.01 16.21
N THR A 47 -19.21 -6.92 15.24
CA THR A 47 -19.59 -8.04 14.35
C THR A 47 -18.72 -8.13 13.09
N GLY A 48 -17.77 -7.21 12.90
CA GLY A 48 -16.89 -7.16 11.74
C GLY A 48 -17.47 -6.43 10.53
N GLU A 49 -18.62 -5.77 10.67
CA GLU A 49 -19.17 -4.94 9.58
C GLU A 49 -18.31 -3.70 9.40
N ARG A 50 -17.85 -3.48 8.16
CA ARG A 50 -16.97 -2.38 7.81
C ARG A 50 -17.70 -1.27 7.06
N SER A 51 -17.36 -0.04 7.38
CA SER A 51 -17.76 1.15 6.63
C SER A 51 -16.61 2.14 6.53
N TRP A 52 -16.73 3.08 5.59
CA TRP A 52 -15.61 3.93 5.20
C TRP A 52 -15.96 5.42 5.20
N LEU A 53 -14.96 6.24 5.50
CA LEU A 53 -15.01 7.68 5.31
C LEU A 53 -13.62 8.19 4.94
N ALA A 54 -13.51 8.96 3.86
CA ALA A 54 -12.28 9.66 3.53
C ALA A 54 -12.28 11.04 4.23
N LEU A 55 -11.16 11.39 4.84
CA LEU A 55 -10.94 12.69 5.46
C LEU A 55 -9.86 13.47 4.70
N ALA A 56 -10.06 14.78 4.55
CA ALA A 56 -9.03 15.71 4.11
C ALA A 56 -8.04 15.99 5.25
N ASP A 57 -6.97 16.75 4.99
CA ASP A 57 -5.91 17.02 5.97
C ASP A 57 -6.38 17.76 7.24
N GLY A 58 -7.41 18.61 7.12
CA GLY A 58 -8.07 19.26 8.26
C GLY A 58 -9.02 18.35 9.03
N GLY A 59 -9.25 17.13 8.54
CA GLY A 59 -10.17 16.15 9.12
C GLY A 59 -11.61 16.33 8.66
N GLU A 60 -11.89 17.11 7.61
CA GLU A 60 -13.21 17.25 6.99
C GLU A 60 -13.57 16.01 6.15
N ALA A 61 -14.86 15.67 6.11
CA ALA A 61 -15.34 14.57 5.27
C ALA A 61 -15.26 14.93 3.78
N VAL A 62 -14.64 14.06 2.99
CA VAL A 62 -14.62 14.17 1.53
C VAL A 62 -15.92 13.60 0.97
N VAL A 63 -16.57 14.34 0.08
CA VAL A 63 -17.84 13.95 -0.56
C VAL A 63 -17.73 13.79 -2.07
N GLU A 64 -16.62 14.22 -2.66
CA GLU A 64 -16.37 14.07 -4.09
C GLU A 64 -16.08 12.60 -4.41
N ARG A 65 -16.95 11.97 -5.22
CA ARG A 65 -16.81 10.54 -5.56
C ARG A 65 -15.46 10.22 -6.17
N GLN A 66 -14.99 11.05 -7.11
CA GLN A 66 -13.74 10.80 -7.81
C GLN A 66 -12.54 10.82 -6.87
N ALA A 67 -12.47 11.79 -5.95
CA ALA A 67 -11.39 11.87 -4.95
C ALA A 67 -11.32 10.61 -4.06
N VAL A 68 -12.48 10.06 -3.65
CA VAL A 68 -12.54 8.81 -2.89
C VAL A 68 -12.06 7.63 -3.73
N ARG A 69 -12.49 7.52 -5.00
CA ARG A 69 -12.03 6.47 -5.92
C ARG A 69 -10.52 6.51 -6.11
N ASP A 70 -9.95 7.69 -6.32
CA ASP A 70 -8.52 7.85 -6.54
C ASP A 70 -7.72 7.46 -5.29
N ALA A 71 -8.21 7.84 -4.10
CA ALA A 71 -7.64 7.43 -2.82
C ALA A 71 -7.66 5.91 -2.61
N VAL A 72 -8.81 5.27 -2.85
CA VAL A 72 -8.93 3.81 -2.72
C VAL A 72 -8.03 3.11 -3.73
N SER A 73 -8.00 3.62 -4.96
CA SER A 73 -7.19 3.03 -6.03
C SER A 73 -5.71 3.05 -5.70
N ILE A 74 -5.17 4.20 -5.27
CA ILE A 74 -3.74 4.28 -4.96
C ILE A 74 -3.37 3.49 -3.70
N ALA A 75 -4.24 3.45 -2.70
CA ALA A 75 -4.04 2.63 -1.50
C ALA A 75 -3.96 1.14 -1.86
N ALA A 76 -4.93 0.65 -2.64
CA ALA A 76 -4.99 -0.74 -3.05
C ALA A 76 -3.82 -1.16 -3.95
N LEU A 77 -3.42 -0.30 -4.89
CA LEU A 77 -2.28 -0.58 -5.76
C LEU A 77 -0.96 -0.62 -4.98
N CYS A 78 -0.77 0.26 -4.00
CA CYS A 78 0.41 0.24 -3.14
C CYS A 78 0.44 -1.03 -2.27
N GLU A 79 -0.68 -1.40 -1.64
CA GLU A 79 -0.80 -2.63 -0.85
C GLU A 79 -0.47 -3.86 -1.68
N LEU A 80 -1.08 -3.99 -2.86
CA LEU A 80 -0.80 -5.11 -3.76
C LEU A 80 0.66 -5.13 -4.21
N ALA A 81 1.24 -3.97 -4.53
CA ALA A 81 2.63 -3.89 -4.95
C ALA A 81 3.58 -4.36 -3.85
N GLU A 82 3.30 -4.06 -2.58
CA GLU A 82 4.06 -4.57 -1.43
C GLU A 82 3.89 -6.08 -1.27
N GLU A 83 2.66 -6.59 -1.38
CA GLU A 83 2.34 -8.00 -1.24
C GLU A 83 3.02 -8.86 -2.32
N VAL A 84 3.08 -8.38 -3.56
CA VAL A 84 3.64 -9.15 -4.68
C VAL A 84 5.12 -8.89 -4.92
N ALA A 85 5.70 -7.85 -4.33
CA ALA A 85 7.12 -7.56 -4.41
C ALA A 85 7.95 -8.77 -3.94
N ALA A 86 8.95 -9.14 -4.73
CA ALA A 86 9.80 -10.33 -4.51
C ALA A 86 9.05 -11.66 -4.33
N GLY A 87 7.81 -11.77 -4.84
CA GLY A 87 7.00 -12.99 -4.71
C GLY A 87 6.36 -13.18 -3.33
N GLY A 88 6.29 -12.12 -2.52
CA GLY A 88 5.53 -12.06 -1.27
C GLY A 88 6.24 -12.54 -0.01
N ASP A 89 7.50 -13.01 -0.10
CA ASP A 89 8.31 -13.31 1.07
C ASP A 89 9.77 -12.88 0.88
N LEU A 90 9.98 -11.57 1.09
CA LEU A 90 11.29 -10.93 0.93
C LEU A 90 12.29 -11.36 2.03
N ASP A 91 11.80 -11.70 3.22
CA ASP A 91 12.64 -12.15 4.34
C ASP A 91 13.16 -13.59 4.14
N ASP A 92 12.31 -14.48 3.64
CA ASP A 92 12.73 -15.83 3.23
C ASP A 92 13.69 -15.77 2.04
N LEU A 93 13.41 -14.94 1.03
CA LEU A 93 14.34 -14.74 -0.09
C LEU A 93 15.72 -14.27 0.41
N ARG A 94 15.75 -13.27 1.30
CA ARG A 94 17.00 -12.81 1.92
C ARG A 94 17.74 -13.95 2.61
N SER A 95 17.02 -14.73 3.42
CA SER A 95 17.61 -15.86 4.17
C SER A 95 18.22 -16.90 3.24
N ARG A 96 17.56 -17.20 2.12
CA ARG A 96 18.07 -18.10 1.08
C ARG A 96 19.32 -17.56 0.40
N LEU A 97 19.36 -16.26 0.06
CA LEU A 97 20.54 -15.65 -0.54
C LEU A 97 21.75 -15.65 0.40
N VAL A 98 21.55 -15.35 1.69
CA VAL A 98 22.63 -15.44 2.69
C VAL A 98 23.16 -16.87 2.79
N ALA A 99 22.27 -17.85 2.87
CA ALA A 99 22.69 -19.26 2.92
C ALA A 99 23.48 -19.64 1.66
N LEU A 100 23.00 -19.28 0.48
CA LEU A 100 23.65 -19.56 -0.80
C LEU A 100 25.03 -18.91 -0.91
N ARG A 101 25.19 -17.67 -0.41
CA ARG A 101 26.48 -16.99 -0.34
C ARG A 101 27.48 -17.75 0.54
N LEU A 102 27.03 -18.26 1.69
CA LEU A 102 27.89 -18.98 2.62
C LEU A 102 28.32 -20.37 2.10
N THR A 103 27.49 -21.02 1.27
CA THR A 103 27.75 -22.38 0.78
C THR A 103 28.40 -22.42 -0.61
N GLU A 104 27.97 -21.56 -1.52
CA GLU A 104 28.32 -21.62 -2.94
C GLU A 104 29.01 -20.35 -3.45
N ASN A 105 28.67 -19.19 -2.88
CA ASN A 105 29.18 -17.87 -3.27
C ASN A 105 29.17 -17.63 -4.80
N PRO A 106 28.02 -17.78 -5.48
CA PRO A 106 27.96 -17.64 -6.93
C PRO A 106 28.20 -16.20 -7.37
N ASP A 107 28.67 -16.04 -8.60
CA ASP A 107 28.83 -14.71 -9.22
C ASP A 107 27.49 -13.96 -9.22
N GLY A 108 27.51 -12.68 -8.83
CA GLY A 108 26.32 -11.82 -8.76
C GLY A 108 25.49 -11.93 -7.47
N ILE A 109 25.89 -12.77 -6.50
CA ILE A 109 25.16 -12.93 -5.24
C ILE A 109 25.09 -11.64 -4.41
N GLU A 110 26.15 -10.82 -4.45
CA GLU A 110 26.21 -9.53 -3.75
C GLU A 110 25.22 -8.51 -4.35
N ASP A 111 25.07 -8.49 -5.67
CA ASP A 111 24.10 -7.64 -6.36
C ASP A 111 22.66 -8.05 -6.01
N ALA A 112 22.39 -9.36 -5.91
CA ALA A 112 21.09 -9.87 -5.50
C ALA A 112 20.75 -9.53 -4.04
N GLU A 113 21.69 -9.71 -3.11
CA GLU A 113 21.52 -9.28 -1.72
C GLU A 113 21.30 -7.77 -1.61
N GLY A 114 22.07 -6.98 -2.37
CA GLY A 114 21.93 -5.52 -2.44
C GLY A 114 20.54 -5.09 -2.93
N ALA A 115 20.03 -5.73 -3.99
CA ALA A 115 18.70 -5.43 -4.52
C ALA A 115 17.57 -5.82 -3.55
N VAL A 116 17.72 -6.91 -2.79
CA VAL A 116 16.79 -7.28 -1.71
C VAL A 116 16.78 -6.19 -0.63
N LEU A 117 17.95 -5.74 -0.18
CA LEU A 117 18.04 -4.68 0.83
C LEU A 117 17.45 -3.34 0.34
N GLU A 118 17.67 -3.00 -0.93
CA GLU A 118 17.04 -1.81 -1.53
C GLU A 118 15.51 -1.92 -1.50
N LEU A 119 14.95 -3.06 -1.94
CA LEU A 119 13.52 -3.28 -1.92
C LEU A 119 12.94 -3.26 -0.49
N GLN A 120 13.64 -3.87 0.47
CA GLN A 120 13.25 -3.81 1.89
C GLN A 120 13.19 -2.36 2.40
N HIS A 121 14.17 -1.53 2.01
CA HIS A 121 14.18 -0.12 2.39
C HIS A 121 13.02 0.67 1.76
N VAL A 122 12.71 0.40 0.50
CA VAL A 122 11.61 1.06 -0.23
C VAL A 122 10.23 0.68 0.33
N ILE A 123 10.01 -0.61 0.62
CA ILE A 123 8.77 -1.08 1.28
C ILE A 123 8.66 -0.45 2.67
N GLY A 124 9.76 -0.51 3.43
CA GLY A 124 9.87 0.08 4.75
C GLY A 124 9.00 -0.62 5.80
N VAL A 125 8.65 0.13 6.85
CA VAL A 125 7.71 -0.31 7.88
C VAL A 125 6.52 0.64 7.93
N PRO A 126 5.30 0.14 8.22
CA PRO A 126 4.14 1.01 8.41
C PRO A 126 4.34 2.01 9.56
N PRO A 127 3.71 3.19 9.50
CA PRO A 127 2.81 3.66 8.44
C PRO A 127 3.54 4.23 7.22
N ALA A 128 3.03 3.96 6.02
CA ALA A 128 3.53 4.50 4.76
C ALA A 128 2.43 5.26 4.01
N LEU A 129 2.81 6.33 3.31
CA LEU A 129 1.91 7.09 2.45
C LEU A 129 1.74 6.38 1.10
N ALA A 130 0.52 5.98 0.77
CA ALA A 130 0.21 5.43 -0.55
C ALA A 130 0.18 6.56 -1.59
N SER A 131 1.07 6.50 -2.58
CA SER A 131 1.21 7.52 -3.63
C SER A 131 1.74 6.91 -4.92
N PRO A 132 1.51 7.54 -6.09
CA PRO A 132 2.09 7.07 -7.35
C PRO A 132 3.61 6.98 -7.30
N ALA A 133 4.27 7.96 -6.67
CA ALA A 133 5.73 7.98 -6.51
C ALA A 133 6.24 6.78 -5.69
N ARG A 134 5.48 6.34 -4.68
CA ARG A 134 5.82 5.15 -3.91
C ARG A 134 5.63 3.88 -4.74
N LEU A 135 4.53 3.80 -5.49
CA LEU A 135 4.26 2.67 -6.38
C LEU A 135 5.38 2.50 -7.42
N ASP A 136 5.84 3.61 -8.01
CA ASP A 136 6.96 3.63 -8.94
C ASP A 136 8.26 3.17 -8.28
N ALA A 137 8.53 3.61 -7.05
CA ALA A 137 9.71 3.22 -6.30
C ALA A 137 9.74 1.70 -6.03
N ILE A 138 8.61 1.12 -5.60
CA ILE A 138 8.48 -0.33 -5.38
C ILE A 138 8.69 -1.09 -6.69
N GLY A 139 8.07 -0.64 -7.79
CA GLY A 139 8.22 -1.28 -9.09
C GLY A 139 9.67 -1.23 -9.59
N LEU A 140 10.36 -0.10 -9.42
CA LEU A 140 11.76 0.06 -9.79
C LEU A 140 12.69 -0.86 -8.98
N ALA A 141 12.55 -0.88 -7.65
CA ALA A 141 13.36 -1.72 -6.78
C ALA A 141 13.10 -3.21 -7.04
N THR A 142 11.83 -3.60 -7.24
CA THR A 142 11.46 -4.96 -7.62
C THR A 142 12.07 -5.36 -8.95
N ARG A 143 12.06 -4.46 -9.95
CA ARG A 143 12.68 -4.75 -11.25
C ARG A 143 14.18 -4.95 -11.13
N ARG A 144 14.87 -4.18 -10.29
CA ARG A 144 16.31 -4.37 -10.02
C ARG A 144 16.58 -5.75 -9.43
N LEU A 145 15.76 -6.17 -8.46
CA LEU A 145 15.86 -7.50 -7.87
C LEU A 145 15.63 -8.60 -8.90
N GLU A 146 14.57 -8.52 -9.71
CA GLU A 146 14.31 -9.48 -10.78
C GLU A 146 15.50 -9.61 -11.73
N LEU A 147 16.12 -8.50 -12.13
CA LEU A 147 17.29 -8.50 -13.00
C LEU A 147 18.51 -9.16 -12.35
N ALA A 148 18.77 -8.86 -11.07
CA ALA A 148 19.85 -9.48 -10.30
C ALA A 148 19.67 -10.99 -10.14
N LEU A 149 18.41 -11.47 -10.10
CA LEU A 149 18.06 -12.89 -10.07
C LEU A 149 17.98 -13.55 -11.47
N GLY A 150 18.37 -12.85 -12.54
CA GLY A 150 18.40 -13.38 -13.91
C GLY A 150 17.10 -13.24 -14.71
N GLY A 151 16.15 -12.43 -14.25
CA GLY A 151 14.84 -12.19 -14.86
C GLY A 151 14.86 -11.39 -16.18
N ALA A 152 16.02 -11.05 -16.74
CA ALA A 152 16.12 -10.24 -17.96
C ALA A 152 15.39 -10.86 -19.17
N LEU A 153 15.32 -12.19 -19.26
CA LEU A 153 14.70 -12.93 -20.37
C LEU A 153 13.28 -13.44 -20.08
N GLN A 154 12.83 -13.40 -18.82
CA GLN A 154 11.60 -14.07 -18.36
C GLN A 154 10.42 -13.12 -18.13
N GLY A 155 10.58 -11.82 -18.40
CA GLY A 155 9.57 -10.80 -18.11
C GLY A 155 9.65 -10.30 -16.67
N SER A 156 8.54 -9.81 -16.13
CA SER A 156 8.44 -9.32 -14.74
C SER A 156 7.16 -9.88 -14.12
N PRO A 157 7.26 -10.90 -13.25
CA PRO A 157 6.11 -11.40 -12.50
C PRO A 157 5.38 -10.31 -11.72
N PHE A 158 6.12 -9.32 -11.21
CA PHE A 158 5.55 -8.14 -10.58
C PHE A 158 4.66 -7.35 -11.56
N ALA A 159 5.17 -7.05 -12.76
CA ALA A 159 4.40 -6.31 -13.76
C ALA A 159 3.18 -7.08 -14.26
N ASP A 160 3.25 -8.41 -14.36
CA ASP A 160 2.11 -9.27 -14.67
C ASP A 160 1.03 -9.20 -13.59
N ALA A 161 1.42 -9.30 -12.31
CA ALA A 161 0.49 -9.15 -11.19
C ALA A 161 -0.16 -7.76 -11.15
N MET A 162 0.61 -6.69 -11.32
CA MET A 162 0.10 -5.32 -11.35
C MET A 162 -0.86 -5.07 -12.52
N ARG A 163 -0.67 -5.69 -13.68
CA ARG A 163 -1.63 -5.61 -14.80
C ARG A 163 -2.97 -6.28 -14.47
N GLY A 164 -2.96 -7.32 -13.64
CA GLY A 164 -4.17 -8.03 -13.19
C GLY A 164 -4.93 -7.33 -12.06
N ALA A 165 -4.40 -6.24 -11.50
CA ALA A 165 -4.94 -5.61 -10.29
C ALA A 165 -6.32 -4.95 -10.47
N GLY A 166 -6.70 -4.61 -11.71
CA GLY A 166 -7.87 -3.77 -12.00
C GLY A 166 -9.17 -4.29 -11.37
N GLU A 167 -9.46 -5.58 -11.51
CA GLU A 167 -10.70 -6.19 -10.98
C GLU A 167 -10.77 -6.10 -9.45
N ALA A 168 -9.65 -6.34 -8.75
CA ALA A 168 -9.59 -6.27 -7.30
C ALA A 168 -9.76 -4.82 -6.79
N VAL A 169 -9.14 -3.85 -7.47
CA VAL A 169 -9.28 -2.42 -7.15
C VAL A 169 -10.71 -1.93 -7.38
N GLU A 170 -11.34 -2.34 -8.48
CA GLU A 170 -12.73 -2.01 -8.78
C GLU A 170 -13.71 -2.60 -7.76
N ALA A 171 -13.48 -3.85 -7.34
CA ALA A 171 -14.27 -4.52 -6.31
C ALA A 171 -14.17 -3.78 -4.97
N LEU A 172 -12.95 -3.44 -4.53
CA LEU A 172 -12.75 -2.68 -3.30
C LEU A 172 -13.38 -1.28 -3.39
N THR A 173 -13.20 -0.59 -4.50
CA THR A 173 -13.79 0.73 -4.72
C THR A 173 -15.31 0.68 -4.61
N SER A 174 -15.94 -0.31 -5.24
CA SER A 174 -17.39 -0.52 -5.19
C SER A 174 -17.87 -0.82 -3.76
N ASP A 175 -17.10 -1.59 -2.98
CA ASP A 175 -17.42 -1.86 -1.58
C ASP A 175 -17.32 -0.61 -0.70
N VAL A 176 -16.26 0.18 -0.89
CA VAL A 176 -16.05 1.46 -0.20
C VAL A 176 -17.20 2.42 -0.51
N GLU A 177 -17.59 2.57 -1.78
CA GLU A 177 -18.70 3.46 -2.15
C GLU A 177 -20.04 3.00 -1.57
N ARG A 178 -20.30 1.69 -1.56
CA ARG A 178 -21.53 1.10 -1.01
C ARG A 178 -21.66 1.31 0.49
N THR A 179 -20.54 1.30 1.20
CA THR A 179 -20.48 1.41 2.67
C THR A 179 -19.95 2.78 3.12
N TYR A 180 -19.94 3.75 2.22
CA TYR A 180 -19.44 5.09 2.50
C TYR A 180 -20.42 5.84 3.42
N ARG A 181 -19.90 6.47 4.47
CA ARG A 181 -20.74 7.11 5.50
C ARG A 181 -21.40 8.42 5.05
N ALA A 182 -20.79 9.13 4.11
CA ALA A 182 -21.32 10.41 3.59
C ALA A 182 -22.00 10.22 2.24
N SER A 183 -22.82 11.19 1.84
CA SER A 183 -23.39 11.20 0.49
C SER A 183 -22.34 11.65 -0.53
N LEU A 184 -22.00 10.76 -1.46
CA LEU A 184 -21.07 11.07 -2.55
C LEU A 184 -21.78 11.84 -3.68
N SER A 185 -21.20 12.97 -4.10
CA SER A 185 -21.62 13.73 -5.29
C SER A 185 -20.93 13.19 -6.53
#